data_AF-A0A2V9VU95-F1
#
_entry.id   AF-A0A2V9VU95-F1
#
_cell.length_a   1.000
_cell.length_b   1.000
_cell.length_c   1.000
_cell.angle_alpha   90.00
_cell.angle_beta   90.00
_cell.angle_gamma   90.00
#
_symmetry.space_group_name_H-M   'P 1'
#
loop_
_entity.id
_entity.type
_entity.pdbx_description
1 polymer ?
#
loop_
_entity_poly.entity_id
_entity_poly.type
_entity_poly.pdbx_seq_one_letter_code
_entity_poly.pdbx_strand_id
1 'polypeptide(L)' 'NTAGALAGWIVDPERIKPGTQMAPNPLSPDDLQAVITYLQSLR' A
#
# COMPACT_ATOMS: atom_id res chain seq x y z
N ASN A 1 9.97 -5.91 2.06
CA ASN A 1 8.51 -5.79 2.32
C ASN A 1 7.75 -6.75 1.40
N THR A 2 6.66 -7.37 1.84
CA THR A 2 5.85 -8.28 0.97
C THR A 2 4.81 -7.48 0.18
N ALA A 3 4.36 -8.01 -0.97
CA ALA A 3 3.33 -7.36 -1.79
C ALA A 3 2.04 -7.09 -1.00
N GLY A 4 1.57 -8.11 -0.25
CA GLY A 4 0.35 -7.99 0.56
C GLY A 4 0.44 -6.96 1.69
N ALA A 5 1.60 -6.84 2.33
CA ALA A 5 1.81 -5.82 3.36
C ALA A 5 1.77 -4.40 2.77
N LEU A 6 2.40 -4.20 1.60
CA LEU A 6 2.35 -2.92 0.88
C LEU A 6 0.92 -2.59 0.42
N ALA A 7 0.21 -3.56 -0.16
CA ALA A 7 -1.17 -3.38 -0.61
C ALA A 7 -2.10 -2.94 0.54
N GLY A 8 -2.05 -3.67 1.65
CA GLY A 8 -2.86 -3.34 2.82
C GLY A 8 -2.54 -1.96 3.38
N TRP A 9 -1.25 -1.60 3.44
CA TRP A 9 -0.83 -0.29 3.93
C TRP A 9 -1.28 0.87 3.04
N ILE A 10 -1.30 0.69 1.72
CA ILE A 10 -1.74 1.73 0.78
C ILE A 10 -3.26 1.93 0.85
N VAL A 11 -4.02 0.83 0.90
CA VAL A 11 -5.48 0.85 0.80
C VAL A 11 -6.16 1.18 2.14
N ASP A 12 -5.67 0.62 3.25
CA ASP A 12 -6.26 0.84 4.58
C ASP A 12 -5.19 0.79 5.68
N PRO A 13 -4.38 1.85 5.79
CA PRO A 13 -3.30 1.91 6.77
C PRO A 13 -3.82 1.94 8.21
N GLU A 14 -5.02 2.47 8.47
CA GLU A 14 -5.60 2.56 9.82
C GLU A 14 -5.96 1.18 10.37
N ARG A 15 -6.43 0.23 9.52
CA ARG A 15 -6.64 -1.16 9.92
C ARG A 15 -5.33 -1.85 10.35
N ILE A 16 -4.21 -1.46 9.77
CA ILE A 16 -2.89 -2.04 10.07
C ILE A 16 -2.23 -1.34 11.26
N LYS A 17 -2.31 -0.02 11.34
CA LYS A 17 -1.78 0.81 12.42
C LYS A 17 -2.79 1.90 12.80
N PRO A 18 -3.61 1.67 13.83
CA PRO A 18 -4.54 2.67 14.33
C PRO A 18 -3.83 3.96 14.78
N GLY A 19 -4.40 5.11 14.44
CA GLY A 19 -3.84 6.43 14.72
C GLY A 19 -2.72 6.83 13.76
N THR A 20 -2.59 6.20 12.60
CA THR A 20 -1.62 6.60 11.58
C THR A 20 -2.06 7.90 10.89
N GLN A 21 -1.08 8.75 10.56
CA GLN A 21 -1.35 10.00 9.83
C GLN A 21 -1.40 9.80 8.31
N MET A 22 -1.05 8.61 7.82
CA MET A 22 -1.17 8.30 6.41
C MET A 22 -2.65 8.11 6.05
N ALA A 23 -3.15 8.94 5.13
CA ALA A 23 -4.49 8.78 4.59
C ALA A 23 -4.55 7.53 3.68
N PRO A 24 -5.72 6.84 3.61
CA PRO A 24 -5.97 5.82 2.61
C PRO A 24 -5.79 6.36 1.18
N ASN A 25 -5.16 5.57 0.31
CA ASN A 25 -5.00 5.89 -1.11
C ASN A 25 -5.74 4.84 -1.95
N PRO A 26 -7.06 5.01 -2.18
CA PRO A 26 -7.81 4.09 -3.02
C PRO A 26 -7.35 4.24 -4.47
N LEU A 27 -6.75 3.16 -4.98
CA LEU A 27 -6.29 3.04 -6.36
C LEU A 27 -7.12 1.99 -7.09
N SER A 28 -7.15 2.08 -8.42
CA SER A 28 -7.63 0.96 -9.23
C SER A 28 -6.72 -0.27 -8.96
N PRO A 29 -7.22 -1.51 -9.14
CA PRO A 29 -6.40 -2.71 -8.93
C PRO A 29 -5.11 -2.71 -9.75
N ASP A 30 -5.18 -2.24 -10.99
CA ASP A 30 -4.03 -2.18 -11.91
C ASP A 30 -2.98 -1.15 -11.44
N ASP A 31 -3.42 0.03 -11.02
CA ASP A 31 -2.53 1.07 -10.50
C ASP A 31 -1.89 0.63 -9.18
N LEU A 32 -2.65 -0.02 -8.30
CA LEU A 32 -2.13 -0.55 -7.04
C LEU A 32 -1.03 -1.58 -7.32
N GLN A 33 -1.25 -2.48 -8.27
CA GLN A 33 -0.26 -3.48 -8.66
C GLN A 33 0.99 -2.85 -9.27
N ALA A 34 0.84 -1.81 -10.12
CA ALA A 34 1.95 -1.07 -10.70
C ALA A 34 2.81 -0.40 -9.61
N VAL A 35 2.18 0.28 -8.64
CA VAL A 35 2.86 0.93 -7.52
C VAL A 35 3.59 -0.09 -6.65
N ILE A 36 2.94 -1.20 -6.28
CA ILE A 36 3.59 -2.25 -5.48
C ILE A 36 4.82 -2.80 -6.19
N THR A 37 4.70 -3.07 -7.49
CA THR A 37 5.80 -3.58 -8.31
C THR A 37 6.98 -2.60 -8.34
N TYR A 38 6.69 -1.31 -8.54
CA TYR A 38 7.69 -0.26 -8.47
C TYR A 38 8.39 -0.22 -7.10
N LEU A 39 7.63 -0.14 -6.00
CA LEU A 39 8.18 -0.08 -4.64
C LEU A 39 9.04 -1.30 -4.28
N GLN A 40 8.71 -2.48 -4.79
CA GLN A 40 9.50 -3.69 -4.57
C GLN A 40 10.85 -3.70 -5.29
N SER A 41 10.96 -2.94 -6.38
CA SER A 41 12.20 -2.80 -7.15
C SER A 41 13.20 -1.81 -6.52
N LEU A 42 12.76 -0.96 -5.59
CA LEU A 42 13.58 0.07 -4.91
C LEU A 42 14.49 -0.50 -3.81
N ARG A 43 15.19 -1.60 -4.09
CA ARG A 43 16.05 -2.31 -3.13
C ARG A 43 17.32 -1.53 -2.80
#